data_AF-A0A7I0HWK5-F1
#
_entry.id   AF-A0A7I0HWK5-F1
#
_cell.length_a   1.000
_cell.length_b   1.000
_cell.length_c   1.000
_cell.angle_alpha   90.00
_cell.angle_beta   90.00
_cell.angle_gamma   90.00
#
_symmetry.space_group_name_H-M   'P 1'
#
loop_
_entity.id
_entity.type
_entity.pdbx_description
1 polymer ?
#
loop_
_entity_poly.entity_id
_entity_poly.type
_entity_poly.pdbx_seq_one_letter_code
_entity_poly.pdbx_strand_id
1 'polypeptide(L)'
;METNFANPSFWTYFIGSYAYYLPFVLTMVWAPLALFGLSKQKDMTTIKQVVWSLLILVVPVVGPALYLLLVDKEYDKKFKQIAVGGGLGVFLLVWILSLISHI
;
A
#
# COMPACT_ATOMS: atom_id res chain seq x y z
N MET A 1 37.33 9.48 7.33
CA MET A 1 36.01 9.21 6.72
C MET A 1 35.01 10.06 7.47
N GLU A 2 34.95 11.34 7.12
CA GLU A 2 33.81 12.16 7.55
C GLU A 2 32.59 11.60 6.83
N THR A 3 31.63 11.22 7.64
CA THR A 3 30.51 10.37 7.25
C THR A 3 29.62 11.06 6.22
N ASN A 4 29.32 10.39 5.10
CA ASN A 4 28.28 10.80 4.13
C ASN A 4 26.92 11.12 4.78
N PHE A 5 26.71 10.77 6.06
CA PHE A 5 25.57 11.17 6.88
C PHE A 5 25.48 12.68 7.18
N ALA A 6 26.59 13.44 7.08
CA ALA A 6 26.59 14.86 7.41
C ALA A 6 25.96 15.75 6.31
N ASN A 7 25.91 15.29 5.06
CA ASN A 7 25.29 16.03 3.95
C ASN A 7 24.75 15.09 2.86
N PRO A 8 23.55 14.48 3.07
CA PRO A 8 22.98 13.56 2.10
C PRO A 8 22.72 14.25 0.75
N SER A 9 22.91 13.52 -0.34
CA SER A 9 22.60 14.04 -1.68
C SER A 9 21.10 14.33 -1.83
N PHE A 10 20.74 15.22 -2.77
CA PHE A 10 19.34 15.46 -3.13
C PHE A 10 18.58 14.15 -3.43
N TRP A 11 19.21 13.21 -4.12
CA TRP A 11 18.59 11.93 -4.48
C TRP A 11 18.36 11.03 -3.28
N THR A 12 19.30 11.00 -2.32
CA THR A 12 19.13 10.27 -1.06
C THR A 12 17.94 10.82 -0.28
N TYR A 13 17.80 12.15 -0.19
CA TYR A 13 16.64 12.78 0.45
C TYR A 13 15.33 12.51 -0.29
N PHE A 14 15.31 12.66 -1.61
CA PHE A 14 14.11 12.50 -2.42
C PHE A 14 13.60 11.05 -2.38
N ILE A 15 14.49 10.08 -2.64
CA ILE A 15 14.13 8.65 -2.66
C ILE A 15 13.77 8.19 -1.26
N GLY A 16 14.52 8.59 -0.22
CA GLY A 16 14.20 8.25 1.17
C GLY A 16 12.84 8.80 1.61
N SER A 17 12.54 10.07 1.27
CA SER A 17 11.23 10.66 1.55
C SER A 17 10.12 9.94 0.80
N TYR A 18 10.33 9.64 -0.49
CA TYR A 18 9.33 8.94 -1.28
C TYR A 18 9.08 7.53 -0.74
N ALA A 19 10.13 6.77 -0.40
CA ALA A 19 10.03 5.46 0.24
C ALA A 19 9.27 5.51 1.56
N TYR A 20 9.49 6.55 2.36
CA TYR A 20 8.81 6.76 3.63
C TYR A 20 7.31 7.05 3.46
N TYR A 21 6.93 7.92 2.52
CA TYR A 21 5.54 8.31 2.32
C TYR A 21 4.72 7.30 1.51
N LEU A 22 5.35 6.49 0.67
CA LEU A 22 4.66 5.60 -0.25
C LEU A 22 3.70 4.59 0.42
N PRO A 23 4.03 3.92 1.55
CA PRO A 23 3.06 3.10 2.29
C PRO A 23 1.77 3.84 2.68
N PHE A 24 1.88 5.11 3.06
CA PHE A 24 0.74 5.93 3.46
C PHE A 24 -0.12 6.28 2.24
N VAL A 25 0.52 6.65 1.12
CA VAL A 25 -0.17 6.90 -0.15
C VAL A 25 -0.92 5.65 -0.62
N LEU A 26 -0.27 4.48 -0.61
CA LEU A 26 -0.92 3.22 -0.99
C LEU A 26 -2.09 2.89 -0.07
N THR A 27 -1.95 3.11 1.24
CA THR A 27 -3.05 2.92 2.20
C THR A 27 -4.20 3.89 1.93
N MET A 28 -3.91 5.18 1.69
CA MET A 28 -4.92 6.20 1.38
C MET A 28 -5.67 5.92 0.08
N VAL A 29 -5.04 5.27 -0.89
CA VAL A 29 -5.69 4.89 -2.15
C VAL A 29 -6.47 3.58 -2.01
N TRP A 30 -5.87 2.56 -1.42
CA TRP A 30 -6.47 1.22 -1.37
C TRP A 30 -7.52 1.06 -0.27
N ALA A 31 -7.39 1.72 0.88
CA ALA A 31 -8.36 1.58 1.97
C ALA A 31 -9.77 2.06 1.58
N PRO A 32 -9.97 3.25 0.96
CA PRO A 32 -11.29 3.67 0.51
C PRO A 32 -11.87 2.72 -0.56
N LEU A 33 -11.06 2.23 -1.49
CA LEU A 33 -11.50 1.25 -2.49
C LEU A 33 -11.95 -0.05 -1.82
N ALA A 34 -11.17 -0.55 -0.88
CA ALA A 34 -11.48 -1.77 -0.14
C ALA A 34 -12.78 -1.61 0.68
N LEU A 35 -12.94 -0.50 1.41
CA LEU A 35 -14.16 -0.23 2.19
C LEU A 35 -15.38 -0.03 1.28
N PHE A 36 -15.21 0.61 0.12
CA PHE A 36 -16.27 0.73 -0.87
C PHE A 36 -16.69 -0.64 -1.38
N GLY A 37 -15.76 -1.47 -1.84
CA GLY A 37 -16.05 -2.84 -2.27
C GLY A 37 -16.69 -3.68 -1.17
N LEU A 38 -16.25 -3.50 0.08
CA LEU A 38 -16.84 -4.12 1.27
C LEU A 38 -18.30 -3.73 1.47
N SER A 39 -18.62 -2.44 1.31
CA SER A 39 -19.98 -1.93 1.42
C SER A 39 -20.95 -2.52 0.38
N LYS A 40 -20.44 -3.05 -0.74
CA LYS A 40 -21.24 -3.67 -1.80
C LYS A 40 -21.53 -5.16 -1.56
N GLN A 41 -20.85 -5.81 -0.62
CA GLN A 41 -21.03 -7.24 -0.34
C GLN A 41 -22.28 -7.52 0.51
N LYS A 42 -23.42 -7.74 -0.16
CA LYS A 42 -24.72 -8.02 0.47
C LYS A 42 -24.81 -9.41 1.12
N ASP A 43 -24.09 -10.40 0.57
CA ASP A 43 -24.17 -11.80 1.04
C ASP A 43 -23.16 -12.13 2.15
N MET A 44 -22.36 -11.16 2.58
CA MET A 44 -21.35 -11.38 3.61
C MET A 44 -21.94 -11.17 5.00
N THR A 45 -21.70 -12.14 5.90
CA THR A 45 -22.10 -12.04 7.31
C THR A 45 -21.53 -10.80 7.99
N THR A 46 -22.27 -10.20 8.90
CA THR A 46 -21.87 -9.00 9.66
C THR A 46 -20.51 -9.14 10.34
N ILE A 47 -20.21 -10.29 10.96
CA ILE A 47 -18.93 -10.53 11.62
C ILE A 47 -17.76 -10.42 10.63
N LYS A 48 -17.87 -11.05 9.46
CA LYS A 48 -16.84 -10.94 8.41
C LYS A 48 -16.69 -9.51 7.91
N GLN A 49 -17.78 -8.76 7.76
CA GLN A 49 -17.70 -7.35 7.39
C GLN A 49 -16.93 -6.53 8.44
N VAL A 50 -17.21 -6.74 9.73
CA VAL A 50 -16.49 -6.07 10.82
C VAL A 50 -15.01 -6.43 10.83
N VAL A 51 -14.67 -7.71 10.70
CA VAL A 51 -13.27 -8.17 10.66
C VAL A 51 -12.52 -7.54 9.49
N TRP A 52 -13.12 -7.50 8.30
CA TRP A 52 -12.48 -6.87 7.14
C TRP A 52 -12.35 -5.36 7.29
N SER A 53 -13.35 -4.67 7.82
CA SER A 53 -13.24 -3.24 8.13
C SER A 53 -12.08 -2.97 9.09
N LEU A 54 -11.93 -3.77 10.15
CA LEU A 54 -10.82 -3.65 11.10
C LEU A 54 -9.48 -3.92 10.43
N LEU A 55 -9.36 -4.99 9.64
CA LEU A 55 -8.12 -5.31 8.92
C LEU A 55 -7.72 -4.18 7.96
N ILE A 56 -8.67 -3.62 7.20
CA ILE A 56 -8.42 -2.53 6.26
C ILE A 56 -7.93 -1.26 6.97
N LEU A 57 -8.52 -0.93 8.13
CA LEU A 57 -8.21 0.31 8.85
C LEU A 57 -6.98 0.20 9.75
N VAL A 58 -6.74 -0.96 10.36
CA VAL A 58 -5.72 -1.15 11.41
C VAL A 58 -4.41 -1.71 10.85
N VAL A 59 -4.44 -2.37 9.69
CA VAL A 59 -3.25 -2.95 9.05
C VAL A 59 -2.96 -2.21 7.74
N PRO A 60 -2.19 -1.10 7.77
CA PRO A 60 -1.90 -0.30 6.58
C PRO A 60 -1.26 -1.13 5.49
N VAL A 61 -1.51 -0.77 4.23
CA VAL A 61 -1.05 -1.45 3.01
C VAL A 61 -1.59 -2.89 2.88
N VAL A 62 -1.24 -3.77 3.81
CA VAL A 62 -1.54 -5.22 3.77
C VAL A 62 -3.04 -5.48 3.89
N GLY A 63 -3.72 -4.87 4.86
CA GLY A 63 -5.16 -5.03 5.07
C GLY A 63 -5.98 -4.75 3.80
N PRO A 64 -5.92 -3.53 3.23
CA PRO A 64 -6.65 -3.22 2.02
C PRO A 64 -6.16 -3.98 0.78
N ALA A 65 -4.85 -4.24 0.64
CA ALA A 65 -4.33 -5.03 -0.47
C ALA A 65 -4.88 -6.46 -0.48
N LEU A 66 -4.88 -7.14 0.68
CA LEU A 66 -5.42 -8.48 0.83
C LEU A 66 -6.92 -8.51 0.57
N TYR A 67 -7.66 -7.54 1.12
CA TYR A 67 -9.10 -7.45 0.87
C TYR A 67 -9.40 -7.32 -0.62
N LEU A 68 -8.77 -6.36 -1.31
CA LEU A 68 -8.95 -6.16 -2.75
C LEU A 68 -8.61 -7.45 -3.52
N LEU A 69 -7.43 -8.00 -3.31
CA LEU A 69 -6.97 -9.14 -4.11
C LEU A 69 -7.77 -10.43 -3.87
N LEU A 70 -8.18 -10.70 -2.63
CA LEU A 70 -8.69 -12.02 -2.23
C LEU A 70 -10.19 -12.06 -1.97
N VAL A 71 -10.79 -10.96 -1.52
CA VAL A 71 -12.17 -10.95 -1.02
C VAL A 71 -13.10 -10.09 -1.85
N ASP A 72 -12.60 -8.97 -2.38
CA ASP A 72 -13.40 -8.06 -3.17
C ASP A 72 -13.97 -8.73 -4.43
N LYS A 73 -15.26 -8.48 -4.70
CA LYS A 73 -15.99 -8.95 -5.89
C LYS A 73 -16.55 -7.81 -6.74
N GLU A 74 -16.42 -6.57 -6.28
CA GLU A 74 -16.97 -5.40 -6.97
C GLU A 74 -16.10 -5.01 -8.16
N TYR A 75 -14.77 -5.04 -7.99
CA TYR A 75 -13.84 -4.62 -9.03
C TYR A 75 -13.40 -5.80 -9.92
N ASP A 76 -13.17 -5.52 -11.19
CA ASP A 76 -12.65 -6.52 -12.12
C ASP A 76 -11.23 -6.98 -11.74
N LYS A 77 -10.89 -8.22 -12.11
CA LYS A 77 -9.61 -8.83 -11.73
C LYS A 77 -8.40 -8.06 -12.27
N LYS A 78 -8.48 -7.49 -13.48
CA LYS A 78 -7.35 -6.77 -14.09
C LYS A 78 -7.11 -5.46 -13.37
N PHE A 79 -8.15 -4.71 -13.06
CA PHE A 79 -8.05 -3.49 -12.25
C PHE A 79 -7.36 -3.77 -10.92
N LYS A 80 -7.81 -4.80 -10.19
CA LYS A 80 -7.21 -5.16 -8.90
C LYS A 80 -5.73 -5.52 -9.00
N GLN A 81 -5.36 -6.29 -10.03
CA GLN A 81 -3.97 -6.66 -10.28
C GLN A 81 -3.11 -5.45 -10.63
N ILE A 82 -3.60 -4.51 -11.44
CA ILE A 82 -2.86 -3.30 -11.81
C ILE A 82 -2.77 -2.34 -10.62
N ALA A 83 -3.88 -2.09 -9.91
CA ALA A 83 -3.93 -1.15 -8.81
C ALA A 83 -3.09 -1.62 -7.62
N VAL A 84 -3.24 -2.88 -7.21
CA VAL A 84 -2.49 -3.43 -6.07
C VAL A 84 -1.10 -3.89 -6.51
N GLY A 85 -1.00 -4.66 -7.58
CA GLY A 85 0.28 -5.18 -8.07
C GLY A 85 1.22 -4.09 -8.59
N GLY A 86 0.68 -3.10 -9.31
CA GLY A 86 1.47 -1.94 -9.74
C GLY A 86 1.95 -1.10 -8.57
N GLY A 87 1.08 -0.81 -7.58
CA GLY A 87 1.50 -0.08 -6.38
C GLY A 87 2.51 -0.84 -5.53
N LEU A 88 2.36 -2.16 -5.35
CA LEU A 88 3.37 -3.01 -4.70
C LEU A 88 4.68 -3.04 -5.49
N GLY A 89 4.62 -3.10 -6.83
CA GLY A 89 5.79 -3.05 -7.69
C GLY A 89 6.58 -1.76 -7.52
N VAL A 90 5.89 -0.61 -7.53
CA VAL A 90 6.51 0.70 -7.25
C VAL A 90 7.05 0.76 -5.82
N PHE A 91 6.30 0.24 -4.85
CA PHE A 91 6.75 0.18 -3.46
C PHE A 91 8.07 -0.56 -3.31
N LEU A 92 8.16 -1.76 -3.85
CA LEU A 92 9.39 -2.56 -3.81
C LEU A 92 10.54 -1.86 -4.55
N LEU A 93 10.28 -1.32 -5.74
CA LEU A 93 11.29 -0.60 -6.51
C LEU A 93 11.87 0.59 -5.72
N VAL A 94 11.01 1.45 -5.19
CA VAL A 94 11.42 2.64 -4.44
C VAL A 94 12.13 2.25 -3.15
N TRP A 95 11.66 1.19 -2.48
CA TRP A 95 12.29 0.70 -1.27
C TRP A 95 13.71 0.17 -1.55
N ILE A 96 13.90 -0.60 -2.63
CA ILE A 96 15.23 -1.06 -3.08
C ILE A 96 16.13 0.13 -3.44
N LEU A 97 15.61 1.11 -4.20
CA LEU A 97 16.37 2.31 -4.54
C LEU A 97 16.77 3.09 -3.30
N SER A 98 15.92 3.16 -2.28
CA SER A 98 16.25 3.82 -1.02
C SER A 98 17.41 3.13 -0.33
N LEU A 99 17.39 1.80 -0.21
CA LEU A 99 18.47 1.03 0.39
C LEU A 99 19.82 1.27 -0.30
N ILE A 100 19.81 1.37 -1.63
CA ILE A 100 21.03 1.61 -2.42
C ILE A 100 21.47 3.08 -2.34
N SER A 101 20.54 4.03 -2.22
CA SER A 101 20.85 5.48 -2.18
C SER A 101 21.59 5.94 -0.92
N HIS A 102 21.66 5.08 0.10
CA HIS A 102 22.38 5.31 1.36
C HIS A 102 23.82 4.77 1.34
N ILE A 103 24.20 4.05 0.27
CA ILE A 103 25.57 3.55 0.01
C ILE A 103 26.34 4.64 -0.74
#